data_AF-A0A3N8PD94-F1
#
_entry.id   AF-A0A3N8PD94-F1
#
_cell.length_a   1.000
_cell.length_b   1.000
_cell.length_c   1.000
_cell.angle_alpha   90.00
_cell.angle_beta   90.00
_cell.angle_gamma   90.00
#
_symmetry.space_group_name_H-M   'P 1'
#
loop_
_entity.id
_entity.type
_entity.pdbx_description
1 polymer ?
#
loop_
_entity_poly.entity_id
_entity_poly.type
_entity_poly.pdbx_seq_one_letter_code
_entity_poly.pdbx_strand_id
1 'polypeptide(L)'
;MIVGTRDPFGFDRLHYHPRSGAAASGIRAVLRASGQPAGEPDAAAIAGYLSGERLVGRTVLRDVRAVPPGHALIRSPQGLTVQPAPGQPQHADLETVLRASLQRALDSGKRVALALSGGLDSALLLALLRELGAQRHVTSYVLVTDMPDYCERDAALELAAQMQANVKIVRANEADFVAALPRTTHAVEEPMFNLHPVAKLLLAEAMAGDGVEVAITGDGADQVLRRDQSANYLPLCHALFDAASVDLHPPFVDAAVVAHLTSIAPDPDKQCLRDLGARLNLPDRLVHGPKRGRLAPAMDLTALLDRDRAHALADTLGLAAPTLQADTERVLWTTLSLLLDHFDSLDAAHCPT
;
A
#
# COMPACT_ATOMS: atom_id res chain seq x y z
N MET A 1 -4.10 28.07 7.29
CA MET A 1 -4.41 27.47 5.97
C MET A 1 -4.15 25.98 6.05
N ILE A 2 -5.09 25.14 5.59
CA ILE A 2 -4.86 23.70 5.48
C ILE A 2 -3.93 23.46 4.30
N VAL A 3 -2.80 22.79 4.53
CA VAL A 3 -1.84 22.39 3.49
C VAL A 3 -2.31 21.10 2.82
N GLY A 4 -2.81 20.16 3.62
CA GLY A 4 -3.39 18.90 3.16
C GLY A 4 -3.98 18.13 4.33
N THR A 5 -4.85 17.18 4.01
CA THR A 5 -5.47 16.27 4.98
C THR A 5 -5.20 14.85 4.52
N ARG A 6 -4.74 14.00 5.43
CA ARG A 6 -4.55 12.58 5.17
C ARG A 6 -5.83 11.83 5.52
N ASP A 7 -6.25 10.91 4.66
CA ASP A 7 -7.46 10.12 4.86
C ASP A 7 -7.42 9.31 6.18
N PRO A 8 -8.58 8.87 6.70
CA PRO A 8 -8.65 8.21 8.01
C PRO A 8 -7.86 6.91 8.12
N PHE A 9 -7.54 6.21 7.02
CA PHE A 9 -6.84 4.93 7.03
C PHE A 9 -5.45 5.00 6.41
N GLY A 10 -5.01 6.20 6.01
CA GLY A 10 -3.66 6.51 5.58
C GLY A 10 -3.31 6.02 4.18
N PHE A 11 -4.32 5.72 3.34
CA PHE A 11 -4.12 5.39 1.93
C PHE A 11 -3.32 6.47 1.20
N ASP A 12 -3.72 7.72 1.36
CA ASP A 12 -2.94 8.86 0.88
C ASP A 12 -1.70 9.04 1.74
N ARG A 13 -0.63 9.49 1.09
CA ARG A 13 0.63 9.83 1.76
C ARG A 13 0.74 11.35 1.85
N LEU A 14 1.11 11.84 3.02
CA LEU A 14 1.41 13.26 3.20
C LEU A 14 2.59 13.40 4.16
N HIS A 15 3.70 13.89 3.62
CA HIS A 15 4.95 14.14 4.32
C HIS A 15 5.26 15.63 4.26
N TYR A 16 6.04 16.12 5.21
CA TYR A 16 6.45 17.51 5.25
C TYR A 16 7.80 17.72 5.93
N HIS A 17 8.52 18.75 5.50
CA HIS A 17 9.74 19.22 6.16
C HIS A 17 9.40 20.38 7.10
N PRO A 18 9.54 20.24 8.44
CA PRO A 18 9.02 21.21 9.41
C PRO A 18 9.59 22.63 9.28
N ARG A 19 10.86 22.77 8.82
CA ARG A 19 11.54 24.08 8.74
C ARG A 19 11.21 24.86 7.47
N SER A 20 11.24 24.20 6.31
CA SER A 20 10.94 24.84 5.02
C SER A 20 9.44 24.94 4.77
N GLY A 21 8.67 24.04 5.40
CA GLY A 21 7.25 23.90 5.17
C GLY A 21 6.89 23.28 3.81
N ALA A 22 7.84 22.67 3.11
CA ALA A 22 7.55 21.85 1.93
C ALA A 22 6.72 20.63 2.34
N ALA A 23 5.74 20.25 1.53
CA ALA A 23 4.90 19.07 1.74
C ALA A 23 4.65 18.34 0.41
N ALA A 24 4.66 17.01 0.44
CA ALA A 24 4.47 16.16 -0.73
C ALA A 24 4.06 14.73 -0.31
N SER A 25 3.79 13.85 -1.27
CA SER A 25 3.38 12.45 -1.03
C SER A 25 4.53 11.49 -0.69
N GLY A 26 5.77 11.97 -0.55
CA GLY A 26 6.95 11.15 -0.23
C GLY A 26 8.11 11.98 0.30
N ILE A 27 9.04 11.31 0.98
CA ILE A 27 10.28 11.85 1.53
C ILE A 27 11.12 12.51 0.43
N ARG A 28 11.39 11.82 -0.70
CA ARG A 28 12.21 12.39 -1.79
C ARG A 28 11.56 13.63 -2.40
N ALA A 29 10.24 13.59 -2.57
CA ALA A 29 9.49 14.72 -3.10
C ALA A 29 9.52 15.93 -2.15
N VAL A 30 9.46 15.68 -0.84
CA VAL A 30 9.62 16.72 0.20
C VAL A 30 11.04 17.31 0.16
N LEU A 31 12.08 16.48 0.11
CA LEU A 31 13.48 16.94 0.05
C LEU A 31 13.73 17.79 -1.20
N ARG A 32 13.25 17.34 -2.36
CA ARG A 32 13.33 18.12 -3.61
C ARG A 32 12.60 19.45 -3.50
N ALA A 33 11.37 19.45 -2.97
CA ALA A 33 10.57 20.66 -2.83
C ALA A 33 11.10 21.62 -1.75
N SER A 34 11.82 21.10 -0.75
CA SER A 34 12.46 21.91 0.29
C SER A 34 13.79 22.52 -0.16
N GLY A 35 14.43 21.93 -1.18
CA GLY A 35 15.79 22.26 -1.59
C GLY A 35 16.84 21.94 -0.52
N GLN A 36 16.52 21.03 0.42
CA GLN A 36 17.42 20.58 1.48
C GLN A 36 17.91 19.16 1.16
N PRO A 37 19.16 18.83 1.50
CA PRO A 37 19.63 17.45 1.45
C PRO A 37 18.91 16.59 2.49
N ALA A 38 19.03 15.27 2.38
CA ALA A 38 18.54 14.35 3.40
C ALA A 38 19.21 14.63 4.75
N GLY A 39 18.41 14.76 5.81
CA GLY A 39 18.92 14.89 7.17
C GLY A 39 19.45 13.57 7.74
N GLU A 40 19.93 13.64 8.98
CA GLU A 40 20.36 12.43 9.70
C GLU A 40 19.21 11.41 9.86
N PRO A 41 19.53 10.11 9.84
CA PRO A 41 18.60 9.06 10.23
C PRO A 41 17.99 9.25 11.62
N ASP A 42 16.71 8.89 11.74
CA ASP A 42 15.94 8.96 12.97
C ASP A 42 15.98 7.62 13.70
N ALA A 43 16.99 7.43 14.56
CA ALA A 43 17.21 6.18 15.29
C ALA A 43 15.97 5.66 16.04
N ALA A 44 15.17 6.54 16.64
CA ALA A 44 13.97 6.13 17.37
C ALA A 44 12.86 5.67 16.41
N ALA A 45 12.69 6.34 15.27
CA ALA A 45 11.72 5.90 14.26
C ALA A 45 12.16 4.58 13.61
N ILE A 46 13.46 4.45 13.29
CA ILE A 46 14.05 3.23 12.74
C ILE A 46 13.89 2.05 13.72
N ALA A 47 14.15 2.24 15.01
CA ALA A 47 13.90 1.22 16.02
C ALA A 47 12.44 0.74 16.00
N GLY A 48 11.48 1.65 15.86
CA GLY A 48 10.07 1.32 15.74
C GLY A 48 9.72 0.52 14.47
N TYR A 49 10.37 0.79 13.33
CA TYR A 49 10.24 -0.07 12.15
C TYR A 49 10.79 -1.47 12.39
N LEU A 50 11.94 -1.58 13.07
CA LEU A 50 12.60 -2.86 13.35
C LEU A 50 11.87 -3.72 14.39
N SER A 51 11.18 -3.11 15.36
CA SER A 51 10.44 -3.81 16.42
C SER A 51 8.97 -4.05 16.09
N GLY A 52 8.42 -3.38 15.07
CA GLY A 52 6.99 -3.34 14.78
C GLY A 52 6.21 -2.26 15.55
N GLU A 53 6.87 -1.51 16.45
CA GLU A 53 6.28 -0.40 17.21
C GLU A 53 6.49 0.94 16.48
N ARG A 54 6.00 1.03 15.24
CA ARG A 54 6.23 2.20 14.38
C ARG A 54 5.72 3.49 15.02
N LEU A 55 6.57 4.51 15.05
CA LEU A 55 6.23 5.85 15.54
C LEU A 55 5.45 6.62 14.49
N VAL A 56 4.13 6.67 14.65
CA VAL A 56 3.24 7.40 13.74
C VAL A 56 3.64 8.87 13.66
N GLY A 57 3.81 9.37 12.43
CA GLY A 57 4.19 10.75 12.15
C GLY A 57 5.69 11.01 12.03
N ARG A 58 6.53 10.01 12.27
CA ARG A 58 7.98 10.06 11.99
C ARG A 58 8.32 9.24 10.75
N THR A 59 9.40 9.61 10.09
CA THR A 59 9.98 8.84 8.97
C THR A 59 11.34 8.28 9.38
N VAL A 60 12.05 7.61 8.47
CA VAL A 60 13.43 7.19 8.72
C VAL A 60 14.42 8.37 8.82
N LEU A 61 14.01 9.59 8.45
CA LEU A 61 14.82 10.82 8.56
C LEU A 61 14.24 11.76 9.62
N ARG A 62 15.11 12.48 10.35
CA ARG A 62 14.69 13.38 11.44
C ARG A 62 13.96 14.64 10.95
N ASP A 63 14.31 15.09 9.76
CA ASP A 63 13.90 16.37 9.17
C ASP A 63 12.67 16.25 8.28
N VAL A 64 12.26 15.03 7.91
CA VAL A 64 11.00 14.76 7.22
C VAL A 64 10.03 14.03 8.14
N ARG A 65 8.83 14.58 8.28
CA ARG A 65 7.76 14.02 9.12
C ARG A 65 6.60 13.55 8.25
N ALA A 66 5.86 12.56 8.74
CA ALA A 66 4.62 12.12 8.14
C ALA A 66 3.44 12.77 8.85
N VAL A 67 2.36 13.04 8.13
CA VAL A 67 1.06 13.37 8.73
C VAL A 67 0.40 12.04 9.11
N PRO A 68 -0.03 11.83 10.37
CA PRO A 68 -0.76 10.63 10.76
C PRO A 68 -2.08 10.45 9.98
N PRO A 69 -2.60 9.23 9.80
CA PRO A 69 -3.94 9.00 9.26
C PRO A 69 -5.01 9.82 10.00
N GLY A 70 -5.99 10.36 9.27
CA GLY A 70 -7.07 11.17 9.84
C GLY A 70 -6.61 12.49 10.47
N HIS A 71 -5.49 13.04 10.02
CA HIS A 71 -4.99 14.34 10.48
C HIS A 71 -4.77 15.30 9.31
N ALA A 72 -4.83 16.60 9.61
CA ALA A 72 -4.53 17.68 8.68
C ALA A 72 -3.22 18.38 9.07
N LEU A 73 -2.45 18.77 8.06
CA LEU A 73 -1.32 19.67 8.20
C LEU A 73 -1.80 21.10 8.00
N ILE A 74 -1.60 21.95 9.01
CA ILE A 74 -2.07 23.33 9.04
C ILE A 74 -0.89 24.27 9.12
N ARG A 75 -0.84 25.24 8.19
CA ARG A 75 0.09 26.36 8.20
C ARG A 75 -0.53 27.56 8.91
N SER A 76 0.16 28.07 9.93
CA SER A 76 -0.15 29.31 10.65
C SER A 76 1.08 30.22 10.73
N PRO A 77 0.94 31.47 11.22
CA PRO A 77 2.08 32.34 11.50
C PRO A 77 3.09 31.76 12.49
N GLN A 78 2.67 30.80 13.33
CA GLN A 78 3.53 30.09 14.30
C GLN A 78 4.26 28.88 13.69
N GLY A 79 3.99 28.54 12.43
CA GLY A 79 4.61 27.43 11.72
C GLY A 79 3.61 26.36 11.25
N LEU A 80 4.10 25.13 11.10
CA LEU A 80 3.28 23.99 10.74
C LEU A 80 2.81 23.24 12.00
N THR A 81 1.53 22.87 12.02
CA THR A 81 0.93 22.06 13.07
C THR A 81 0.15 20.91 12.45
N VAL A 82 0.13 19.77 13.13
CA VAL A 82 -0.68 18.62 12.76
C VAL A 82 -1.87 18.58 13.72
N GLN A 83 -3.08 18.50 13.18
CA GLN A 83 -4.31 18.47 13.99
C GLN A 83 -5.21 17.31 13.55
N PRO A 84 -5.93 16.67 14.48
CA PRO A 84 -6.93 15.67 14.12
C PRO A 84 -7.96 16.23 13.13
N ALA A 85 -8.25 15.46 12.09
CA ALA A 85 -9.23 15.75 11.07
C ALA A 85 -10.10 14.49 10.86
N PRO A 86 -10.92 14.13 11.88
CA PRO A 86 -11.70 12.91 11.82
C PRO A 86 -12.70 12.96 10.68
N GLY A 87 -12.88 11.84 9.98
CA GLY A 87 -13.96 11.67 9.02
C GLY A 87 -15.32 11.80 9.70
N GLN A 88 -16.35 12.10 8.91
CA GLN A 88 -17.73 12.15 9.40
C GLN A 88 -18.44 10.85 8.99
N PRO A 89 -18.75 9.95 9.94
CA PRO A 89 -19.51 8.76 9.63
C PRO A 89 -20.89 9.13 9.09
N GLN A 90 -21.30 8.48 8.02
CA GLN A 90 -22.57 8.72 7.38
C GLN A 90 -23.13 7.41 6.85
N HIS A 91 -24.28 7.00 7.39
CA HIS A 91 -24.95 5.79 6.94
C HIS A 91 -25.42 5.92 5.48
N ALA A 92 -25.19 4.88 4.69
CA ALA A 92 -25.62 4.77 3.29
C ALA A 92 -25.92 3.30 2.97
N ASP A 93 -26.37 3.02 1.76
CA ASP A 93 -26.42 1.65 1.23
C ASP A 93 -25.03 1.28 0.67
N LEU A 94 -24.39 0.25 1.23
CA LEU A 94 -23.02 -0.15 0.91
C LEU A 94 -22.83 -0.46 -0.58
N GLU A 95 -23.78 -1.20 -1.16
CA GLU A 95 -23.73 -1.58 -2.58
C GLU A 95 -23.76 -0.33 -3.46
N THR A 96 -24.64 0.61 -3.15
CA THR A 96 -24.78 1.89 -3.85
C THR A 96 -23.48 2.69 -3.82
N VAL A 97 -22.85 2.85 -2.65
CA VAL A 97 -21.60 3.63 -2.55
C VAL A 97 -20.40 2.93 -3.20
N LEU A 98 -20.31 1.60 -3.12
CA LEU A 98 -19.27 0.83 -3.83
C LEU A 98 -19.45 0.92 -5.35
N ARG A 99 -20.69 0.76 -5.86
CA ARG A 99 -20.99 0.93 -7.29
C ARG A 99 -20.68 2.34 -7.77
N ALA A 100 -21.01 3.37 -6.98
CA ALA A 100 -20.69 4.75 -7.33
C ALA A 100 -19.18 4.99 -7.41
N SER A 101 -18.38 4.36 -6.53
CA SER A 101 -16.92 4.42 -6.58
C SER A 101 -16.37 3.76 -7.85
N LEU A 102 -16.81 2.53 -8.14
CA LEU A 102 -16.45 1.82 -9.38
C LEU A 102 -16.86 2.59 -10.64
N GLN A 103 -18.06 3.16 -10.67
CA GLN A 103 -18.56 3.94 -11.80
C GLN A 103 -17.67 5.17 -12.07
N ARG A 104 -17.18 5.86 -11.02
CA ARG A 104 -16.22 6.97 -11.19
C ARG A 104 -14.92 6.52 -11.86
N ALA A 105 -14.42 5.33 -11.54
CA ALA A 105 -13.25 4.78 -12.21
C ALA A 105 -13.54 4.49 -13.69
N LEU A 106 -14.70 3.89 -14.00
CA LEU A 106 -15.13 3.57 -15.37
C LEU A 106 -15.37 4.83 -16.22
N ASP A 107 -15.93 5.90 -15.63
CA ASP A 107 -16.25 7.15 -16.32
C ASP A 107 -15.05 8.10 -16.43
N SER A 108 -13.89 7.72 -15.91
CA SER A 108 -12.68 8.56 -15.91
C SER A 108 -12.10 8.82 -17.30
N GLY A 109 -12.55 8.10 -18.33
CA GLY A 109 -11.99 8.13 -19.67
C GLY A 109 -10.63 7.44 -19.81
N LYS A 110 -10.14 6.82 -18.72
CA LYS A 110 -8.86 6.11 -18.64
C LYS A 110 -9.02 4.63 -18.89
N ARG A 111 -7.93 3.94 -19.22
CA ARG A 111 -7.93 2.46 -19.30
C ARG A 111 -7.90 1.83 -17.90
N VAL A 112 -8.98 1.15 -17.55
CA VAL A 112 -9.21 0.55 -16.22
C VAL A 112 -8.93 -0.95 -16.22
N ALA A 113 -8.29 -1.44 -15.15
CA ALA A 113 -8.11 -2.86 -14.85
C ALA A 113 -8.55 -3.19 -13.42
N LEU A 114 -8.78 -4.47 -13.13
CA LEU A 114 -9.03 -5.00 -11.79
C LEU A 114 -7.84 -5.86 -11.36
N ALA A 115 -7.28 -5.63 -10.17
CA ALA A 115 -6.42 -6.61 -9.51
C ALA A 115 -7.31 -7.69 -8.85
N LEU A 116 -7.35 -8.87 -9.45
CA LEU A 116 -8.16 -9.98 -8.98
C LEU A 116 -7.34 -10.95 -8.14
N SER A 117 -7.91 -11.34 -7.01
CA SER A 117 -7.34 -12.32 -6.08
C SER A 117 -8.36 -13.44 -5.81
N GLY A 118 -7.99 -14.41 -4.98
CA GLY A 118 -8.89 -15.49 -4.56
C GLY A 118 -9.83 -15.12 -3.42
N GLY A 119 -9.76 -13.88 -2.90
CA GLY A 119 -10.46 -13.40 -1.71
C GLY A 119 -11.81 -12.73 -1.98
N LEU A 120 -12.58 -12.52 -0.90
CA LEU A 120 -13.92 -11.92 -0.93
C LEU A 120 -13.91 -10.50 -1.54
N ASP A 121 -12.94 -9.67 -1.17
CA ASP A 121 -12.96 -8.23 -1.48
C ASP A 121 -12.88 -7.98 -2.99
N SER A 122 -11.89 -8.57 -3.67
CA SER A 122 -11.73 -8.43 -5.12
C SER A 122 -12.84 -9.15 -5.90
N ALA A 123 -13.37 -10.27 -5.36
CA ALA A 123 -14.51 -10.96 -5.93
C ALA A 123 -15.79 -10.12 -5.91
N LEU A 124 -16.01 -9.39 -4.81
CA LEU A 124 -17.12 -8.47 -4.69
C LEU A 124 -17.04 -7.36 -5.73
N LEU A 125 -15.86 -6.75 -5.90
CA LEU A 125 -15.66 -5.73 -6.93
C LEU A 125 -15.86 -6.29 -8.34
N LEU A 126 -15.41 -7.51 -8.62
CA LEU A 126 -15.66 -8.18 -9.90
C LEU A 126 -17.17 -8.40 -10.15
N ALA A 127 -17.91 -8.85 -9.13
CA ALA A 127 -19.35 -9.04 -9.24
C ALA A 127 -20.11 -7.73 -9.48
N LEU A 128 -19.71 -6.65 -8.81
CA LEU A 128 -20.28 -5.32 -9.03
C LEU A 128 -19.94 -4.78 -10.44
N LEU A 129 -18.71 -4.97 -10.92
CA LEU A 129 -18.34 -4.64 -12.31
C LEU A 129 -19.17 -5.41 -13.32
N ARG A 130 -19.56 -6.66 -13.03
CA ARG A 130 -20.48 -7.44 -13.87
C ARG A 130 -21.88 -6.84 -13.91
N GLU A 131 -22.40 -6.39 -12.78
CA GLU A 131 -23.72 -5.73 -12.73
C GLU A 131 -23.72 -4.37 -13.46
N LEU A 132 -22.59 -3.68 -13.47
CA LEU A 132 -22.37 -2.47 -14.27
C LEU A 132 -22.12 -2.76 -15.77
N GLY A 133 -22.10 -4.04 -16.19
CA GLY A 133 -21.82 -4.43 -17.57
C GLY A 133 -20.37 -4.21 -18.04
N ALA A 134 -19.45 -3.99 -17.09
CA ALA A 134 -18.06 -3.61 -17.36
C ALA A 134 -17.09 -4.79 -17.31
N GLN A 135 -17.48 -5.97 -16.81
CA GLN A 135 -16.60 -7.13 -16.58
C GLN A 135 -15.87 -7.67 -17.82
N ARG A 136 -16.41 -7.43 -19.03
CA ARG A 136 -15.76 -7.82 -20.29
C ARG A 136 -14.77 -6.77 -20.80
N HIS A 137 -14.94 -5.51 -20.39
CA HIS A 137 -14.12 -4.38 -20.82
C HIS A 137 -12.99 -4.08 -19.82
N VAL A 138 -13.21 -4.39 -18.54
CA VAL A 138 -12.20 -4.33 -17.48
C VAL A 138 -11.45 -5.66 -17.43
N THR A 139 -10.16 -5.62 -17.75
CA THR A 139 -9.31 -6.82 -17.65
C THR A 139 -8.94 -7.07 -16.19
N SER A 140 -9.15 -8.31 -15.74
CA SER A 140 -8.77 -8.78 -14.41
C SER A 140 -7.36 -9.35 -14.44
N TYR A 141 -6.43 -8.76 -13.69
CA TYR A 141 -5.06 -9.22 -13.57
C TYR A 141 -4.92 -10.11 -12.35
N VAL A 142 -4.34 -11.30 -12.54
CA VAL A 142 -4.07 -12.25 -11.48
C VAL A 142 -2.56 -12.48 -11.42
N LEU A 143 -1.93 -12.14 -10.30
CA LEU A 143 -0.53 -12.50 -10.05
C LEU A 143 -0.43 -13.98 -9.68
N VAL A 144 0.40 -14.72 -10.42
CA VAL A 144 0.63 -16.15 -10.26
C VAL A 144 2.10 -16.36 -9.95
N THR A 145 2.36 -17.06 -8.85
CA THR A 145 3.71 -17.43 -8.42
C THR A 145 3.86 -18.95 -8.41
N ASP A 146 5.11 -19.41 -8.50
CA ASP A 146 5.50 -20.81 -8.30
C ASP A 146 5.92 -21.10 -6.85
N MET A 147 5.86 -20.09 -5.98
CA MET A 147 6.19 -20.20 -4.57
C MET A 147 5.12 -20.99 -3.79
N PRO A 148 5.50 -22.03 -3.02
CA PRO A 148 4.58 -22.83 -2.23
C PRO A 148 3.71 -21.96 -1.30
N ASP A 149 2.42 -22.28 -1.21
CA ASP A 149 1.41 -21.60 -0.38
C ASP A 149 1.19 -20.10 -0.66
N TYR A 150 1.93 -19.52 -1.61
CA TYR A 150 1.90 -18.09 -1.95
C TYR A 150 1.34 -17.79 -3.35
N CYS A 151 0.40 -18.62 -3.83
CA CYS A 151 -0.31 -18.38 -5.09
C CYS A 151 -1.82 -18.67 -5.03
N GLU A 152 -2.65 -17.66 -5.29
CA GLU A 152 -4.13 -17.76 -5.30
C GLU A 152 -4.73 -18.14 -6.65
N ARG A 153 -3.91 -18.61 -7.60
CA ARG A 153 -4.28 -18.86 -8.99
C ARG A 153 -5.61 -19.60 -9.13
N ASP A 154 -5.73 -20.78 -8.54
CA ASP A 154 -6.87 -21.67 -8.81
C ASP A 154 -8.19 -21.01 -8.36
N ALA A 155 -8.19 -20.43 -7.16
CA ALA A 155 -9.35 -19.71 -6.63
C ALA A 155 -9.71 -18.44 -7.44
N ALA A 156 -8.72 -17.71 -7.94
CA ALA A 156 -8.95 -16.51 -8.75
C ALA A 156 -9.45 -16.86 -10.16
N LEU A 157 -8.88 -17.89 -10.80
CA LEU A 157 -9.26 -18.33 -12.15
C LEU A 157 -10.64 -19.00 -12.16
N GLU A 158 -10.99 -19.80 -11.15
CA GLU A 158 -12.34 -20.35 -10.98
C GLU A 158 -13.39 -19.24 -10.90
N LEU A 159 -13.12 -18.22 -10.07
CA LEU A 159 -14.01 -17.07 -9.90
C LEU A 159 -14.15 -16.29 -11.21
N ALA A 160 -13.05 -16.01 -11.89
CA ALA A 160 -13.08 -15.31 -13.16
C ALA A 160 -13.87 -16.08 -14.23
N ALA A 161 -13.71 -17.41 -14.30
CA ALA A 161 -14.47 -18.26 -15.20
C ALA A 161 -15.98 -18.22 -14.90
N GLN A 162 -16.37 -18.34 -13.62
CA GLN A 162 -17.77 -18.23 -13.18
C GLN A 162 -18.38 -16.86 -13.51
N MET A 163 -17.58 -15.80 -13.44
CA MET A 163 -18.02 -14.42 -13.71
C MET A 163 -17.87 -14.01 -15.19
N GLN A 164 -17.35 -14.91 -16.04
CA GLN A 164 -17.01 -14.63 -17.45
C GLN A 164 -16.12 -13.38 -17.63
N ALA A 165 -15.17 -13.20 -16.71
CA ALA A 165 -14.25 -12.07 -16.71
C ALA A 165 -13.12 -12.27 -17.73
N ASN A 166 -12.66 -11.18 -18.35
CA ASN A 166 -11.40 -11.22 -19.10
C ASN A 166 -10.22 -11.28 -18.13
N VAL A 167 -9.31 -12.24 -18.28
CA VAL A 167 -8.19 -12.43 -17.34
C VAL A 167 -6.85 -12.31 -18.05
N LYS A 168 -5.93 -11.55 -17.43
CA LYS A 168 -4.50 -11.60 -17.72
C LYS A 168 -3.74 -12.18 -16.54
N ILE A 169 -2.88 -13.15 -16.80
CA ILE A 169 -1.98 -13.73 -15.80
C ILE A 169 -0.66 -12.97 -15.83
N VAL A 170 -0.24 -12.47 -14.66
CA VAL A 170 1.11 -11.94 -14.43
C VAL A 170 1.89 -13.01 -13.68
N ARG A 171 2.97 -13.51 -14.28
CA ARG A 171 3.80 -14.54 -13.66
C ARG A 171 4.98 -13.88 -12.95
N ALA A 172 5.26 -14.31 -11.73
CA ALA A 172 6.41 -13.86 -10.97
C ALA A 172 6.94 -15.00 -10.10
N ASN A 173 8.24 -15.25 -10.12
CA ASN A 173 8.94 -16.20 -9.25
C ASN A 173 9.74 -15.46 -8.17
N GLU A 174 10.42 -16.21 -7.30
CA GLU A 174 11.27 -15.64 -6.25
C GLU A 174 12.34 -14.68 -6.77
N ALA A 175 13.00 -15.02 -7.89
CA ALA A 175 14.04 -14.17 -8.47
C ALA A 175 13.48 -12.81 -8.95
N ASP A 176 12.27 -12.79 -9.50
CA ASP A 176 11.57 -11.55 -9.88
C ASP A 176 11.30 -10.67 -8.64
N PHE A 177 10.93 -11.29 -7.52
CA PHE A 177 10.69 -10.57 -6.27
C PHE A 177 11.98 -9.98 -5.69
N VAL A 178 13.06 -10.76 -5.63
CA VAL A 178 14.36 -10.29 -5.13
C VAL A 178 14.90 -9.17 -6.04
N ALA A 179 14.83 -9.33 -7.36
CA ALA A 179 15.27 -8.31 -8.31
C ALA A 179 14.46 -7.00 -8.23
N ALA A 180 13.19 -7.08 -7.81
CA ALA A 180 12.31 -5.93 -7.63
C ALA A 180 12.41 -5.25 -6.27
N LEU A 181 13.06 -5.88 -5.28
CA LEU A 181 13.13 -5.34 -3.93
C LEU A 181 13.76 -3.94 -3.85
N PRO A 182 14.90 -3.62 -4.51
CA PRO A 182 15.48 -2.28 -4.43
C PRO A 182 14.55 -1.18 -4.94
N ARG A 183 13.94 -1.37 -6.12
CA ARG A 183 13.00 -0.39 -6.68
C ARG A 183 11.70 -0.29 -5.87
N THR A 184 11.25 -1.40 -5.28
CA THR A 184 10.12 -1.41 -4.33
C THR A 184 10.44 -0.54 -3.12
N THR A 185 11.60 -0.75 -2.49
CA THR A 185 12.09 0.04 -1.35
C THR A 185 12.19 1.53 -1.66
N HIS A 186 12.75 1.88 -2.83
CA HIS A 186 12.87 3.28 -3.24
C HIS A 186 11.53 3.97 -3.48
N ALA A 187 10.51 3.21 -3.91
CA ALA A 187 9.17 3.73 -4.14
C ALA A 187 8.39 3.94 -2.84
N VAL A 188 8.47 2.99 -1.90
CA VAL A 188 7.72 3.06 -0.64
C VAL A 188 8.35 3.98 0.40
N GLU A 189 9.67 4.18 0.33
CA GLU A 189 10.42 5.08 1.23
C GLU A 189 10.32 4.72 2.73
N GLU A 190 10.01 3.45 3.05
CA GLU A 190 9.93 2.90 4.41
C GLU A 190 10.52 1.46 4.45
N PRO A 191 11.13 1.02 5.56
CA PRO A 191 11.54 -0.37 5.74
C PRO A 191 10.34 -1.33 5.68
N MET A 192 10.52 -2.48 5.04
CA MET A 192 9.48 -3.50 4.89
C MET A 192 9.84 -4.75 5.70
N PHE A 193 8.85 -5.39 6.30
CA PHE A 193 9.04 -6.59 7.12
C PHE A 193 8.88 -7.91 6.33
N ASN A 194 8.38 -7.85 5.10
CA ASN A 194 8.28 -8.97 4.17
C ASN A 194 8.29 -8.47 2.72
N LEU A 195 8.31 -9.40 1.76
CA LEU A 195 8.32 -9.09 0.32
C LEU A 195 6.91 -9.05 -0.30
N HIS A 196 5.84 -9.05 0.50
CA HIS A 196 4.48 -8.96 -0.04
C HIS A 196 4.22 -7.69 -0.87
N PRO A 197 4.73 -6.50 -0.47
CA PRO A 197 4.58 -5.29 -1.30
C PRO A 197 5.20 -5.43 -2.70
N VAL A 198 6.27 -6.21 -2.87
CA VAL A 198 6.88 -6.44 -4.20
C VAL A 198 5.87 -7.01 -5.20
N ALA A 199 4.97 -7.88 -4.74
CA ALA A 199 3.88 -8.43 -5.57
C ALA A 199 3.00 -7.32 -6.17
N LYS A 200 2.75 -6.24 -5.41
CA LYS A 200 1.95 -5.09 -5.86
C LYS A 200 2.69 -4.30 -6.93
N LEU A 201 4.00 -4.10 -6.77
CA LEU A 201 4.81 -3.42 -7.78
C LEU A 201 4.82 -4.20 -9.10
N LEU A 202 5.11 -5.51 -9.05
CA LEU A 202 5.15 -6.35 -10.25
C LEU A 202 3.80 -6.38 -10.98
N LEU A 203 2.71 -6.39 -10.22
CA LEU A 203 1.36 -6.29 -10.77
C LEU A 203 1.10 -4.92 -11.42
N ALA A 204 1.49 -3.83 -10.75
CA ALA A 204 1.34 -2.47 -11.26
C ALA A 204 2.19 -2.25 -12.52
N GLU A 205 3.44 -2.72 -12.56
CA GLU A 205 4.32 -2.68 -13.73
C GLU A 205 3.73 -3.45 -14.92
N ALA A 206 3.14 -4.63 -14.67
CA ALA A 206 2.48 -5.41 -15.72
C ALA A 206 1.22 -4.72 -16.27
N MET A 207 0.46 -4.03 -15.42
CA MET A 207 -0.69 -3.20 -15.83
C MET A 207 -0.22 -1.99 -16.65
N ALA A 208 0.78 -1.27 -16.16
CA ALA A 208 1.38 -0.13 -16.85
C ALA A 208 1.91 -0.51 -18.24
N GLY A 209 2.58 -1.67 -18.36
CA GLY A 209 3.08 -2.19 -19.63
C GLY A 209 1.99 -2.47 -20.67
N ASP A 210 0.75 -2.69 -20.24
CA ASP A 210 -0.41 -2.82 -21.12
C ASP A 210 -1.12 -1.48 -21.39
N GLY A 211 -0.63 -0.38 -20.84
CA GLY A 211 -1.24 0.95 -20.92
C GLY A 211 -2.47 1.11 -20.01
N VAL A 212 -2.59 0.31 -18.95
CA VAL A 212 -3.58 0.56 -17.90
C VAL A 212 -3.17 1.81 -17.13
N GLU A 213 -4.13 2.69 -16.90
CA GLU A 213 -3.94 3.96 -16.19
C GLU A 213 -4.60 3.95 -14.82
N VAL A 214 -5.63 3.11 -14.61
CA VAL A 214 -6.34 2.98 -13.32
C VAL A 214 -6.44 1.52 -12.93
N ALA A 215 -5.96 1.18 -11.72
CA ALA A 215 -6.07 -0.15 -11.15
C ALA A 215 -7.08 -0.17 -10.01
N ILE A 216 -8.18 -0.91 -10.21
CA ILE A 216 -9.16 -1.20 -9.16
C ILE A 216 -8.59 -2.32 -8.27
N THR A 217 -8.57 -2.14 -6.95
CA THR A 217 -8.19 -3.21 -6.02
C THR A 217 -9.14 -3.35 -4.84
N GLY A 218 -9.16 -4.54 -4.23
CA GLY A 218 -9.88 -4.79 -2.99
C GLY A 218 -9.18 -4.29 -1.73
N ASP A 219 -8.11 -3.48 -1.85
CA ASP A 219 -7.34 -3.01 -0.70
C ASP A 219 -8.20 -2.07 0.18
N GLY A 220 -7.94 -2.08 1.48
CA GLY A 220 -8.61 -1.21 2.45
C GLY A 220 -9.81 -1.82 3.17
N ALA A 221 -10.44 -2.87 2.61
CA ALA A 221 -11.59 -3.51 3.23
C ALA A 221 -11.32 -3.95 4.67
N ASP A 222 -10.20 -4.65 4.90
CA ASP A 222 -9.80 -5.12 6.23
C ASP A 222 -9.52 -3.97 7.19
N GLN A 223 -8.73 -2.98 6.77
CA GLN A 223 -8.35 -1.84 7.60
C GLN A 223 -9.59 -1.06 8.04
N VAL A 224 -10.46 -0.74 7.09
CA VAL A 224 -11.66 0.06 7.36
C VAL A 224 -12.62 -0.69 8.27
N LEU A 225 -12.96 -1.94 7.98
CA LEU A 225 -13.92 -2.73 8.77
C LEU A 225 -13.41 -3.05 10.18
N ARG A 226 -12.10 -3.23 10.36
CA ARG A 226 -11.47 -3.46 11.67
C ARG A 226 -11.20 -2.19 12.48
N ARG A 227 -11.32 -1.01 11.86
CA ARG A 227 -10.81 0.26 12.41
C ARG A 227 -9.29 0.25 12.66
N ASP A 228 -8.58 -0.51 11.84
CA ASP A 228 -7.13 -0.65 11.98
C ASP A 228 -6.39 0.43 11.20
N GLN A 229 -5.75 1.34 11.93
CA GLN A 229 -4.89 2.41 11.41
C GLN A 229 -3.39 2.14 11.68
N SER A 230 -3.06 1.00 12.29
CA SER A 230 -1.68 0.68 12.72
C SER A 230 -0.80 0.29 11.53
N ALA A 231 -1.37 -0.43 10.57
CA ALA A 231 -0.67 -0.92 9.39
C ALA A 231 -0.37 0.19 8.37
N ASN A 232 0.84 0.18 7.80
CA ASN A 232 1.21 1.03 6.65
C ASN A 232 0.93 0.36 5.30
N TYR A 233 0.23 -0.78 5.25
CA TYR A 233 0.00 -1.52 4.00
C TYR A 233 -0.64 -0.68 2.87
N LEU A 234 -1.67 0.11 3.17
CA LEU A 234 -2.35 0.94 2.17
C LEU A 234 -1.45 2.02 1.54
N PRO A 235 -0.72 2.84 2.33
CA PRO A 235 0.20 3.82 1.75
C PRO A 235 1.34 3.17 0.97
N LEU A 236 1.84 2.00 1.40
CA LEU A 236 2.83 1.24 0.62
C LEU A 236 2.27 0.84 -0.75
N CYS A 237 1.05 0.28 -0.80
CA CYS A 237 0.41 -0.09 -2.07
C CYS A 237 0.25 1.13 -2.99
N HIS A 238 -0.24 2.26 -2.46
CA HIS A 238 -0.38 3.49 -3.21
C HIS A 238 0.96 3.94 -3.82
N ALA A 239 2.04 3.89 -3.04
CA ALA A 239 3.37 4.32 -3.52
C ALA A 239 3.90 3.46 -4.67
N LEU A 240 3.60 2.17 -4.65
CA LEU A 240 4.06 1.23 -5.68
C LEU A 240 3.31 1.40 -6.99
N PHE A 241 2.00 1.65 -6.93
CA PHE A 241 1.20 1.96 -8.12
C PHE A 241 1.55 3.34 -8.69
N ASP A 242 1.76 4.35 -7.84
CA ASP A 242 2.29 5.66 -8.25
C ASP A 242 3.63 5.52 -8.99
N ALA A 243 4.54 4.70 -8.46
CA ALA A 243 5.86 4.48 -9.05
C ALA A 243 5.78 3.81 -10.43
N ALA A 244 4.74 3.00 -10.67
CA ALA A 244 4.44 2.40 -11.97
C ALA A 244 3.60 3.33 -12.88
N SER A 245 3.27 4.55 -12.44
CA SER A 245 2.38 5.49 -13.15
C SER A 245 0.99 4.93 -13.42
N VAL A 246 0.44 4.17 -12.46
CA VAL A 246 -0.93 3.64 -12.49
C VAL A 246 -1.68 4.20 -11.29
N ASP A 247 -2.79 4.89 -11.51
CA ASP A 247 -3.61 5.41 -10.41
C ASP A 247 -4.28 4.24 -9.68
N LEU A 248 -3.95 4.07 -8.40
CA LEU A 248 -4.58 3.06 -7.57
C LEU A 248 -5.96 3.53 -7.11
N HIS A 249 -7.00 2.75 -7.41
CA HIS A 249 -8.38 3.04 -7.02
C HIS A 249 -8.94 1.91 -6.15
N PRO A 250 -8.87 2.00 -4.82
CA PRO A 250 -9.48 1.01 -3.93
C PRO A 250 -10.87 1.48 -3.46
N PRO A 251 -11.98 0.91 -3.95
CA PRO A 251 -13.33 1.38 -3.57
C PRO A 251 -13.60 1.34 -2.06
N PHE A 252 -12.93 0.48 -1.30
CA PHE A 252 -13.11 0.38 0.15
C PHE A 252 -12.52 1.55 0.94
N VAL A 253 -11.58 2.32 0.37
CA VAL A 253 -11.04 3.55 0.98
C VAL A 253 -11.70 4.81 0.43
N ASP A 254 -12.64 4.67 -0.50
CA ASP A 254 -13.42 5.79 -1.02
C ASP A 254 -14.16 6.52 0.11
N ALA A 255 -14.18 7.85 0.08
CA ALA A 255 -14.70 8.66 1.17
C ALA A 255 -16.15 8.30 1.56
N ALA A 256 -17.02 8.01 0.59
CA ALA A 256 -18.41 7.64 0.87
C ALA A 256 -18.53 6.22 1.47
N VAL A 257 -17.68 5.30 1.00
CA VAL A 257 -17.62 3.93 1.52
C VAL A 257 -17.05 3.91 2.93
N VAL A 258 -15.97 4.66 3.19
CA VAL A 258 -15.39 4.84 4.52
C VAL A 258 -16.39 5.49 5.46
N ALA A 259 -17.10 6.55 5.05
CA ALA A 259 -18.12 7.19 5.87
C ALA A 259 -19.24 6.20 6.26
N HIS A 260 -19.69 5.35 5.34
CA HIS A 260 -20.68 4.32 5.65
C HIS A 260 -20.12 3.22 6.54
N LEU A 261 -19.00 2.62 6.17
CA LEU A 261 -18.41 1.52 6.92
C LEU A 261 -18.00 1.96 8.32
N THR A 262 -17.67 3.23 8.55
CA THR A 262 -17.40 3.81 9.88
C THR A 262 -18.64 4.21 10.67
N SER A 263 -19.82 4.26 10.03
CA SER A 263 -21.11 4.53 10.70
C SER A 263 -21.71 3.31 11.40
N ILE A 264 -21.22 2.11 11.08
CA ILE A 264 -21.63 0.84 11.70
C ILE A 264 -20.61 0.36 12.74
N ALA A 265 -20.96 -0.69 13.51
CA ALA A 265 -20.01 -1.33 14.42
C ALA A 265 -18.81 -1.93 13.65
N PRO A 266 -17.60 -2.01 14.26
CA PRO A 266 -16.48 -2.73 13.65
C PRO A 266 -16.87 -4.16 13.28
N ASP A 267 -16.49 -4.59 12.08
CA ASP A 267 -16.90 -5.86 11.48
C ASP A 267 -15.66 -6.64 10.97
N PRO A 268 -14.83 -7.18 11.89
CA PRO A 268 -13.56 -7.82 11.54
C PRO A 268 -13.70 -9.08 10.66
N ASP A 269 -14.90 -9.67 10.65
CA ASP A 269 -15.26 -10.87 9.87
C ASP A 269 -15.88 -10.53 8.51
N LYS A 270 -16.09 -9.24 8.23
CA LYS A 270 -16.63 -8.68 6.99
C LYS A 270 -18.05 -9.19 6.69
N GLN A 271 -18.87 -9.36 7.72
CA GLN A 271 -20.25 -9.86 7.57
C GLN A 271 -21.05 -9.02 6.57
N CYS A 272 -20.93 -7.69 6.60
CA CYS A 272 -21.64 -6.84 5.63
C CYS A 272 -21.21 -7.10 4.17
N LEU A 273 -19.93 -7.42 3.93
CA LEU A 273 -19.43 -7.78 2.60
C LEU A 273 -19.86 -9.19 2.20
N ARG A 274 -19.94 -10.11 3.16
CA ARG A 274 -20.43 -11.48 2.94
C ARG A 274 -21.90 -11.47 2.57
N ASP A 275 -22.73 -10.70 3.28
CA ASP A 275 -24.16 -10.55 3.00
C ASP A 275 -24.40 -9.98 1.61
N LEU A 276 -23.64 -8.93 1.24
CA LEU A 276 -23.68 -8.39 -0.12
C LEU A 276 -23.19 -9.44 -1.14
N GLY A 277 -22.08 -10.15 -0.87
CA GLY A 277 -21.57 -11.22 -1.71
C GLY A 277 -22.59 -12.33 -1.97
N ALA A 278 -23.37 -12.71 -0.95
CA ALA A 278 -24.46 -13.67 -1.08
C ALA A 278 -25.54 -13.18 -2.06
N ARG A 279 -25.96 -11.91 -1.94
CA ARG A 279 -26.93 -11.28 -2.85
C ARG A 279 -26.42 -11.21 -4.30
N LEU A 280 -25.11 -11.06 -4.48
CA LEU A 280 -24.44 -11.04 -5.78
C LEU A 280 -24.13 -12.44 -6.35
N ASN A 281 -24.54 -13.51 -5.66
CA ASN A 281 -24.27 -14.90 -6.02
C ASN A 281 -22.77 -15.21 -6.12
N LEU A 282 -21.97 -14.68 -5.18
CA LEU A 282 -20.58 -15.12 -5.03
C LEU A 282 -20.51 -16.55 -4.49
N PRO A 283 -19.44 -17.32 -4.81
CA PRO A 283 -19.27 -18.67 -4.31
C PRO A 283 -19.37 -18.79 -2.78
N ASP A 284 -20.02 -19.85 -2.29
CA ASP A 284 -20.21 -20.12 -0.85
C ASP A 284 -18.89 -20.10 -0.06
N ARG A 285 -17.78 -20.54 -0.68
CA ARG A 285 -16.45 -20.51 -0.06
C ARG A 285 -15.97 -19.09 0.29
N LEU A 286 -16.49 -18.05 -0.38
CA LEU A 286 -16.18 -16.65 -0.10
C LEU A 286 -17.16 -16.05 0.90
N VAL A 287 -18.44 -16.41 0.78
CA VAL A 287 -19.52 -15.87 1.61
C VAL A 287 -19.49 -16.48 3.02
N HIS A 288 -19.29 -17.80 3.13
CA HIS A 288 -19.33 -18.54 4.39
C HIS A 288 -17.99 -19.14 4.80
N GLY A 289 -17.02 -19.17 3.89
CA GLY A 289 -15.72 -19.77 4.16
C GLY A 289 -14.78 -18.88 4.98
N PRO A 290 -13.73 -19.49 5.58
CA PRO A 290 -12.74 -18.77 6.36
C PRO A 290 -11.90 -17.85 5.46
N LYS A 291 -11.43 -16.74 6.03
CA LYS A 291 -10.41 -15.91 5.38
C LYS A 291 -9.13 -16.72 5.22
N ARG A 292 -8.59 -16.80 4.00
CA ARG A 292 -7.32 -17.46 3.70
C ARG A 292 -6.26 -16.40 3.41
N GLY A 293 -5.68 -15.84 4.48
CA GLY A 293 -4.51 -14.97 4.34
C GLY A 293 -3.29 -15.78 3.91
N ARG A 294 -2.42 -15.17 3.11
CA ARG A 294 -1.14 -15.76 2.71
C ARG A 294 -0.05 -14.78 3.05
N LEU A 295 1.00 -15.29 3.69
CA LEU A 295 2.20 -14.51 3.96
C LEU A 295 3.20 -14.79 2.86
N ALA A 296 3.91 -13.74 2.43
CA ALA A 296 5.06 -13.94 1.56
C ALA A 296 6.04 -14.89 2.28
N PRO A 297 6.50 -15.96 1.62
CA PRO A 297 7.46 -16.87 2.21
C PRO A 297 8.80 -16.16 2.39
N ALA A 298 9.69 -16.79 3.16
CA ALA A 298 11.09 -16.45 3.17
C ALA A 298 11.65 -16.52 1.73
N MET A 299 12.47 -15.55 1.35
CA MET A 299 13.17 -15.51 0.05
C MET A 299 14.66 -15.27 0.29
N ASP A 300 15.51 -15.75 -0.61
CA ASP A 300 16.95 -15.59 -0.50
C ASP A 300 17.37 -14.14 -0.83
N LEU A 301 17.70 -13.39 0.22
CA LEU A 301 18.22 -12.02 0.11
C LEU A 301 19.75 -11.95 0.14
N THR A 302 20.48 -13.07 0.03
CA THR A 302 21.95 -13.09 0.15
C THR A 302 22.63 -12.13 -0.82
N ALA A 303 22.08 -11.94 -2.02
CA ALA A 303 22.62 -11.01 -3.01
C ALA A 303 22.42 -9.51 -2.68
N LEU A 304 21.50 -9.19 -1.77
CA LEU A 304 21.13 -7.81 -1.41
C LEU A 304 21.51 -7.44 0.04
N LEU A 305 21.64 -8.42 0.93
CA LEU A 305 21.95 -8.21 2.33
C LEU A 305 23.46 -8.03 2.52
N ASP A 306 23.88 -6.77 2.72
CA ASP A 306 25.20 -6.44 3.23
C ASP A 306 25.20 -6.49 4.76
N ARG A 307 25.86 -7.52 5.32
CA ARG A 307 25.90 -7.76 6.77
C ARG A 307 26.74 -6.71 7.49
N ASP A 308 27.89 -6.34 6.93
CA ASP A 308 28.80 -5.38 7.54
C ASP A 308 28.14 -3.99 7.56
N ARG A 309 27.41 -3.63 6.48
CA ARG A 309 26.59 -2.41 6.44
C ARG A 309 25.50 -2.41 7.50
N ALA A 310 24.77 -3.52 7.67
CA ALA A 310 23.72 -3.63 8.68
C ALA A 310 24.26 -3.47 10.11
N HIS A 311 25.40 -4.11 10.44
CA HIS A 311 26.06 -3.95 11.74
C HIS A 311 26.57 -2.52 11.95
N ALA A 312 27.21 -1.92 10.96
CA ALA A 312 27.70 -0.54 11.04
C ALA A 312 26.56 0.48 11.21
N LEU A 313 25.42 0.27 10.54
CA LEU A 313 24.22 1.09 10.71
C LEU A 313 23.65 0.92 12.12
N ALA A 314 23.58 -0.30 12.66
CA ALA A 314 23.12 -0.53 14.03
C ALA A 314 23.96 0.23 15.04
N ASP A 315 25.29 0.15 14.92
CA ASP A 315 26.22 0.87 15.80
C ASP A 315 26.05 2.39 15.70
N THR A 316 25.96 2.92 14.48
CA THR A 316 25.78 4.37 14.22
C THR A 316 24.46 4.88 14.80
N LEU A 317 23.40 4.07 14.75
CA LEU A 317 22.09 4.41 15.27
C LEU A 317 21.94 4.14 16.78
N GLY A 318 22.95 3.52 17.42
CA GLY A 318 22.87 3.11 18.82
C GLY A 318 21.85 2.01 19.08
N LEU A 319 21.65 1.12 18.11
CA LEU A 319 20.71 -0.01 18.17
C LEU A 319 21.45 -1.31 18.51
N ALA A 320 20.69 -2.32 18.96
CA ALA A 320 21.26 -3.65 19.16
C ALA A 320 21.77 -4.23 17.84
N ALA A 321 22.95 -4.87 17.88
CA ALA A 321 23.52 -5.52 16.71
C ALA A 321 22.56 -6.60 16.16
N PRO A 322 22.24 -6.58 14.85
CA PRO A 322 21.32 -7.55 14.28
C PRO A 322 21.87 -8.98 14.32
N THR A 323 20.97 -9.93 14.56
CA THR A 323 21.31 -11.36 14.52
C THR A 323 21.27 -11.90 13.09
N LEU A 324 20.41 -11.30 12.26
CA LEU A 324 20.11 -11.68 10.87
C LEU A 324 19.65 -13.14 10.73
N GLN A 325 19.10 -13.72 11.81
CA GLN A 325 18.63 -15.11 11.85
C GLN A 325 17.18 -15.26 11.39
N ALA A 326 16.32 -14.32 11.77
CA ALA A 326 14.92 -14.30 11.33
C ALA A 326 14.79 -13.71 9.93
N ASP A 327 13.88 -14.25 9.10
CA ASP A 327 13.60 -13.71 7.76
C ASP A 327 13.17 -12.25 7.84
N THR A 328 12.22 -11.94 8.72
CA THR A 328 11.73 -10.57 8.94
C THR A 328 12.87 -9.60 9.26
N GLU A 329 13.82 -10.01 10.11
CA GLU A 329 14.97 -9.19 10.47
C GLU A 329 15.86 -8.95 9.24
N ARG A 330 16.15 -10.00 8.44
CA ARG A 330 16.91 -9.84 7.19
C ARG A 330 16.24 -8.89 6.22
N VAL A 331 14.93 -8.98 6.02
CA VAL A 331 14.18 -8.09 5.12
C VAL A 331 14.25 -6.64 5.63
N LEU A 332 14.01 -6.44 6.92
CA LEU A 332 14.03 -5.10 7.54
C LEU A 332 15.40 -4.43 7.37
N TRP A 333 16.48 -5.12 7.68
CA TRP A 333 17.83 -4.57 7.55
C TRP A 333 18.27 -4.37 6.10
N THR A 334 17.89 -5.29 5.19
CA THR A 334 18.14 -5.15 3.76
C THR A 334 17.44 -3.91 3.21
N THR A 335 16.14 -3.76 3.50
CA THR A 335 15.34 -2.64 2.99
C THR A 335 15.71 -1.31 3.64
N LEU A 336 16.08 -1.30 4.92
CA LEU A 336 16.62 -0.10 5.57
C LEU A 336 17.92 0.36 4.92
N SER A 337 18.86 -0.55 4.67
CA SER A 337 20.16 -0.22 4.05
C SER A 337 19.97 0.35 2.65
N LEU A 338 19.20 -0.36 1.79
CA LEU A 338 18.87 0.09 0.44
C LEU A 338 18.20 1.47 0.43
N LEU A 339 17.30 1.72 1.39
CA LEU A 339 16.59 2.99 1.52
C LEU A 339 17.53 4.15 1.87
N LEU A 340 18.40 3.97 2.87
CA LEU A 340 19.32 5.01 3.32
C LEU A 340 20.39 5.30 2.24
N ASP A 341 20.94 4.27 1.62
CA ASP A 341 21.91 4.42 0.53
C ASP A 341 21.29 5.18 -0.66
N HIS A 342 20.01 4.94 -0.94
CA HIS A 342 19.28 5.68 -1.97
C HIS A 342 19.12 7.17 -1.62
N PHE A 343 18.83 7.51 -0.36
CA PHE A 343 18.78 8.91 0.07
C PHE A 343 20.14 9.60 -0.04
N ASP A 344 21.22 8.95 0.41
CA ASP A 344 22.58 9.47 0.33
C ASP A 344 23.01 9.74 -1.13
N SER A 345 22.61 8.86 -2.06
CA SER A 345 22.92 9.02 -3.49
C SER A 345 22.25 10.24 -4.14
N LEU A 346 21.09 10.67 -3.62
CA LEU A 346 20.37 11.84 -4.15
C LEU A 346 21.10 13.13 -3.76
N ASP A 347 21.68 13.18 -2.56
CA ASP A 347 22.42 14.35 -2.10
C ASP A 347 23.71 14.56 -2.91
N ALA A 348 24.39 13.47 -3.26
CA ALA A 348 25.56 13.52 -4.14
C ALA A 348 25.25 14.10 -5.54
N ALA A 349 24.03 13.87 -6.06
CA ALA A 349 23.61 14.40 -7.35
C ALA A 349 23.21 15.89 -7.33
N HIS A 350 22.96 16.48 -6.15
CA HIS A 350 22.60 17.90 -5.98
C HIS A 350 23.80 18.78 -5.59
N CYS A 351 25.01 18.23 -5.48
CA CYS A 351 26.24 18.99 -5.34
C CYS A 351 26.81 19.29 -6.75
N PRO A 352 26.66 20.51 -7.29
CA PRO A 352 27.37 20.88 -8.52
C PRO A 352 28.87 20.89 -8.21
N THR A 353 29.64 20.09 -8.95
CA THR A 353 31.11 20.16 -9.00
C THR A 353 31.59 21.52 -9.46
#